data_AF-A0A7S2B8E1-F1
#
_entry.id   AF-A0A7S2B8E1-F1
#
_cell.length_a   1.000
_cell.length_b   1.000
_cell.length_c   1.000
_cell.angle_alpha   90.00
_cell.angle_beta   90.00
_cell.angle_gamma   90.00
#
_symmetry.space_group_name_H-M   'P 1'
#
loop_
_entity.id
_entity.type
_entity.pdbx_description
1 polymer ?
#
loop_
_entity_poly.entity_id
_entity_poly.type
_entity_poly.pdbx_seq_one_letter_code
_entity_poly.pdbx_strand_id
1 'polypeptide(L)'
;VDQVVVPVTIIDDDEFEPDEDFFLDLQTADTFETLDTCKIEIIDDDAPGVLAFELANYTFVESQKYISCNIIRRNGASGKLTVEVNLLEESAKNNVNFILAETPTVVTFEHLSIKEEFKIPLIDTNFDGKMEVSFKLKLANPTGSATLSALKLCSVTISNDAELMVKLDRLQEIMEARARMKDPSTSSWGDQFKEAVVIRGEVDEITGEETMPNGMAHVMHFLTIGWKVLFALVPPTHYHGGWAAFGVAVAMIGALTAVIGDIATLFGCALGIPQGITAITFVALGTSLPDTFASAQAAQSEDYADSAIG
;
A
#
# COMPACT_ATOMS: atom_id res chain seq x y z
N VAL A 1 -53.73 -29.43 -26.14
CA VAL A 1 -53.07 -28.76 -27.28
C VAL A 1 -51.78 -29.52 -27.46
N ASP A 2 -51.69 -30.35 -28.49
CA ASP A 2 -50.50 -31.14 -28.75
C ASP A 2 -49.43 -30.21 -29.33
N GLN A 3 -48.27 -30.16 -28.68
CA GLN A 3 -47.11 -29.43 -29.18
C GLN A 3 -46.25 -30.39 -30.00
N VAL A 4 -45.83 -29.94 -31.17
CA VAL A 4 -44.87 -30.66 -32.02
C VAL A 4 -43.55 -29.90 -31.96
N VAL A 5 -42.47 -30.59 -31.64
CA VAL A 5 -41.11 -30.02 -31.57
C VAL A 5 -40.36 -30.41 -32.83
N VAL A 6 -39.78 -29.43 -33.52
CA VAL A 6 -38.92 -29.64 -34.69
C VAL A 6 -37.47 -29.49 -34.25
N PRO A 7 -36.66 -30.57 -34.21
CA PRO A 7 -35.25 -30.46 -33.85
C PRO A 7 -34.47 -29.84 -35.00
N VAL A 8 -33.73 -28.77 -34.70
CA VAL A 8 -32.77 -28.14 -35.61
C VAL A 8 -31.38 -28.41 -35.05
N THR A 9 -30.47 -28.85 -35.91
CA THR A 9 -29.06 -29.07 -35.53
C THR A 9 -28.27 -27.83 -35.91
N ILE A 10 -27.57 -27.25 -34.95
CA ILE A 10 -26.57 -26.20 -35.20
C ILE A 10 -25.25 -26.90 -35.49
N ILE A 11 -24.55 -26.45 -36.53
CA ILE A 11 -23.22 -26.96 -36.88
C ILE A 11 -22.22 -26.18 -36.04
N ASP A 12 -21.36 -26.92 -35.32
CA ASP A 12 -20.34 -26.41 -34.42
C ASP A 12 -18.99 -26.56 -35.11
N ASP A 13 -18.20 -25.50 -35.17
CA ASP A 13 -16.82 -25.53 -35.63
C ASP A 13 -15.87 -24.81 -34.66
N ASP A 14 -14.68 -24.39 -35.11
CA ASP A 14 -13.66 -23.75 -34.25
C ASP A 14 -13.24 -22.38 -34.85
N GLU A 15 -13.95 -21.88 -35.86
CA GLU A 15 -13.64 -20.62 -36.54
C GLU A 15 -14.52 -19.50 -35.99
N PHE A 16 -13.90 -18.40 -35.58
CA PHE A 16 -14.65 -17.23 -35.12
C PHE A 16 -15.49 -16.64 -36.25
N GLU A 17 -16.81 -16.70 -36.09
CA GLU A 17 -17.81 -16.10 -36.98
C GLU A 17 -18.57 -14.97 -36.27
N PRO A 18 -19.05 -13.94 -36.99
CA PRO A 18 -19.98 -12.97 -36.42
C PRO A 18 -21.35 -13.62 -36.15
N ASP A 19 -22.13 -13.08 -35.21
CA ASP A 19 -23.50 -13.54 -34.96
C ASP A 19 -24.30 -13.67 -36.28
N GLU A 20 -24.78 -14.88 -36.56
CA GLU A 20 -25.53 -15.20 -37.77
C GLU A 20 -27.01 -15.40 -37.46
N ASP A 21 -27.86 -15.20 -38.45
CA ASP A 21 -29.27 -15.51 -38.30
C ASP A 21 -29.87 -16.27 -39.48
N PHE A 22 -30.79 -17.18 -39.14
CA PHE A 22 -31.62 -17.87 -40.11
C PHE A 22 -33.08 -17.85 -39.66
N PHE A 23 -33.97 -18.06 -40.64
CA PHE A 23 -35.40 -17.94 -40.45
C PHE A 23 -36.07 -19.29 -40.69
N LEU A 24 -37.02 -19.64 -39.82
CA LEU A 24 -37.94 -20.76 -40.02
C LEU A 24 -39.33 -20.22 -40.31
N ASP A 25 -39.75 -20.40 -41.56
CA ASP A 25 -41.10 -20.07 -42.00
C ASP A 25 -42.05 -21.24 -41.76
N LEU A 26 -43.12 -21.00 -41.00
CA LEU A 26 -44.24 -21.92 -40.91
C LEU A 26 -45.18 -21.66 -42.09
N GLN A 27 -45.31 -22.63 -43.00
CA GLN A 27 -46.15 -22.50 -44.19
C GLN A 27 -47.35 -23.43 -44.17
N THR A 28 -48.43 -23.01 -44.85
CA THR A 28 -49.60 -23.86 -45.09
C THR A 28 -49.26 -24.95 -46.11
N ALA A 29 -49.59 -26.21 -45.81
CA ALA A 29 -49.17 -27.37 -46.62
C ALA A 29 -49.65 -27.36 -48.08
N ASP A 30 -50.80 -26.71 -48.35
CA ASP A 30 -51.44 -26.74 -49.68
C ASP A 30 -51.12 -25.52 -50.54
N THR A 31 -51.00 -24.34 -49.93
CA THR A 31 -50.81 -23.05 -50.63
C THR A 31 -49.39 -22.50 -50.52
N PHE A 32 -48.55 -23.06 -49.63
CA PHE A 32 -47.20 -22.59 -49.30
C PHE A 32 -47.16 -21.12 -48.84
N GLU A 33 -48.27 -20.59 -48.35
CA GLU A 33 -48.31 -19.25 -47.76
C GLU A 33 -47.69 -19.28 -46.37
N THR A 34 -46.73 -18.37 -46.13
CA THR A 34 -46.07 -18.19 -44.82
C THR A 34 -47.09 -17.62 -43.82
N LEU A 35 -47.35 -18.40 -42.77
CA LEU A 35 -48.24 -18.06 -41.66
C LEU A 35 -47.50 -17.30 -40.56
N ASP A 36 -46.28 -17.72 -40.26
CA ASP A 36 -45.43 -17.11 -39.24
C ASP A 36 -43.95 -17.37 -39.56
N THR A 37 -43.07 -16.53 -39.05
CA THR A 37 -41.62 -16.63 -39.25
C THR A 37 -40.92 -16.52 -37.90
N CYS A 38 -40.14 -17.54 -37.56
CA CYS A 38 -39.30 -17.53 -36.37
C CYS A 38 -37.87 -17.16 -36.78
N LYS A 39 -37.30 -16.12 -36.18
CA LYS A 39 -35.88 -15.79 -36.31
C LYS A 39 -35.08 -16.58 -35.27
N ILE A 40 -34.04 -17.28 -35.71
CA ILE A 40 -33.06 -17.93 -34.85
C ILE A 40 -31.72 -17.22 -35.05
N GLU A 41 -31.09 -16.86 -33.95
CA GLU A 41 -29.77 -16.24 -33.90
C GLU A 41 -28.77 -17.29 -33.41
N ILE A 42 -27.71 -17.51 -34.20
CA ILE A 42 -26.58 -18.35 -33.85
C ILE A 42 -25.53 -17.42 -33.26
N ILE A 43 -25.20 -17.66 -31.99
CA ILE A 43 -24.18 -16.91 -31.27
C ILE A 43 -22.92 -17.75 -31.31
N ASP A 44 -21.86 -17.18 -31.90
CA ASP A 44 -20.53 -17.78 -31.93
C ASP A 44 -19.89 -17.74 -30.52
N ASP A 45 -19.32 -18.87 -30.08
CA ASP A 45 -18.57 -18.95 -28.83
C ASP A 45 -17.05 -19.09 -29.02
N ASP A 46 -16.58 -18.93 -30.26
CA ASP A 46 -15.19 -19.07 -30.70
C ASP A 46 -14.40 -17.75 -30.71
N ALA A 47 -14.79 -16.80 -29.87
CA ALA A 47 -14.09 -15.54 -29.74
C ALA A 47 -12.56 -15.74 -29.56
N PRO A 48 -11.72 -15.12 -30.42
CA PRO A 48 -10.27 -15.29 -30.37
C PRO A 48 -9.65 -14.55 -29.19
N GLY A 49 -10.41 -13.69 -28.52
CA GLY A 49 -9.99 -12.99 -27.32
C GLY A 49 -9.07 -11.79 -27.56
N VAL A 50 -8.71 -11.17 -26.44
CA VAL A 50 -7.97 -9.92 -26.34
C VAL A 50 -6.68 -10.16 -25.57
N LEU A 51 -5.55 -9.85 -26.20
CA LEU A 51 -4.24 -10.01 -25.59
C LEU A 51 -3.79 -8.74 -24.86
N ALA A 52 -3.15 -8.95 -23.71
CA ALA A 52 -2.64 -7.90 -22.84
C ALA A 52 -1.45 -8.42 -22.01
N PHE A 53 -0.58 -7.53 -21.57
CA PHE A 53 0.26 -7.83 -20.40
C PHE A 53 -0.61 -7.92 -19.15
N GLU A 54 -0.22 -8.76 -18.19
CA GLU A 54 -0.95 -8.88 -16.92
C GLU A 54 -0.86 -7.59 -16.10
N LEU A 55 0.29 -6.91 -16.12
CA LEU A 55 0.54 -5.63 -15.45
C LEU A 55 1.10 -4.59 -16.41
N ALA A 56 0.82 -3.31 -16.15
CA ALA A 56 1.40 -2.20 -16.89
C ALA A 56 2.87 -1.94 -16.52
N ASN A 57 3.23 -2.21 -15.26
CA ASN A 57 4.57 -2.00 -14.72
C ASN A 57 5.02 -3.27 -13.99
N TYR A 58 6.24 -3.72 -14.26
CA TYR A 58 6.90 -4.79 -13.53
C TYR A 58 8.18 -4.28 -12.89
N THR A 59 8.46 -4.71 -11.66
CA THR A 59 9.71 -4.39 -10.96
C THR A 59 10.40 -5.69 -10.60
N PHE A 60 11.66 -5.82 -11.01
CA PHE A 60 12.50 -6.97 -10.72
C PHE A 60 13.81 -6.49 -10.09
N VAL A 61 14.46 -7.40 -9.38
CA VAL A 61 15.76 -7.15 -8.75
C VAL A 61 16.84 -7.80 -9.59
N GLU A 62 17.99 -7.15 -9.77
CA GLU A 62 19.06 -7.68 -10.65
C GLU A 62 19.63 -9.03 -10.23
N SER A 63 19.55 -9.40 -8.94
CA SER A 63 19.96 -10.73 -8.46
C SER A 63 19.04 -11.86 -8.94
N GLN A 64 17.89 -11.53 -9.52
CA GLN A 64 17.04 -12.52 -10.16
C GLN A 64 17.62 -12.96 -11.51
N LYS A 65 17.53 -14.26 -11.81
CA LYS A 65 18.06 -14.83 -13.06
C LYS A 65 17.20 -14.49 -14.28
N TYR A 66 15.90 -14.27 -14.08
CA TYR A 66 14.94 -14.07 -15.15
C TYR A 66 13.91 -13.01 -14.75
N ILE A 67 13.59 -12.14 -15.70
CA ILE A 67 12.35 -11.35 -15.72
C ILE A 67 11.24 -12.26 -16.23
N SER A 68 10.11 -12.30 -15.52
CA SER A 68 8.92 -13.05 -15.94
C SER A 68 7.75 -12.10 -16.14
N CYS A 69 7.44 -11.80 -17.41
CA CYS A 69 6.31 -10.98 -17.78
C CYS A 69 5.19 -11.89 -18.31
N ASN A 70 4.05 -11.91 -17.63
CA ASN A 70 2.91 -12.70 -18.09
C ASN A 70 2.11 -11.94 -19.15
N ILE A 71 1.80 -12.63 -20.24
CA ILE A 71 0.86 -12.19 -21.27
C ILE A 71 -0.42 -13.00 -21.09
N ILE A 72 -1.55 -12.31 -21.03
CA ILE A 72 -2.85 -12.91 -20.78
C ILE A 72 -3.80 -12.68 -21.95
N ARG A 73 -4.66 -13.66 -22.18
CA ARG A 73 -5.72 -13.66 -23.19
C ARG A 73 -7.06 -13.60 -22.45
N ARG A 74 -7.90 -12.60 -22.76
CA ARG A 74 -9.20 -12.36 -22.11
C ARG A 74 -10.33 -12.39 -23.11
N ASN A 75 -11.56 -12.66 -22.65
CA ASN A 75 -12.77 -12.60 -23.48
C ASN A 75 -12.71 -13.49 -24.74
N GLY A 76 -12.15 -14.69 -24.59
CA GLY A 76 -11.99 -15.64 -25.70
C GLY A 76 -10.69 -16.42 -25.58
N ALA A 77 -10.73 -17.70 -25.91
CA ALA A 77 -9.58 -18.60 -25.88
C ALA A 77 -9.56 -19.60 -27.06
N SER A 78 -10.44 -19.41 -28.04
CA SER A 78 -10.58 -20.36 -29.16
C SER A 78 -9.54 -20.14 -30.25
N GLY A 79 -9.12 -21.23 -30.89
CA GLY A 79 -8.01 -21.22 -31.85
C GLY A 79 -6.61 -20.92 -31.27
N LYS A 80 -5.60 -21.25 -32.09
CA LYS A 80 -4.18 -20.97 -31.87
C LYS A 80 -3.84 -19.57 -32.37
N LEU A 81 -3.13 -18.79 -31.56
CA LEU A 81 -2.70 -17.44 -31.93
C LEU A 81 -1.23 -17.21 -31.65
N THR A 82 -0.68 -16.19 -32.30
CA THR A 82 0.68 -15.70 -32.06
C THR A 82 0.65 -14.20 -31.89
N VAL A 83 1.54 -13.66 -31.05
CA VAL A 83 1.73 -12.23 -30.86
C VAL A 83 3.21 -11.88 -30.84
N GLU A 84 3.56 -10.75 -31.46
CA GLU A 84 4.93 -10.26 -31.50
C GLU A 84 5.22 -9.35 -30.30
N VAL A 85 6.27 -9.66 -29.56
CA VAL A 85 6.80 -8.81 -28.49
C VAL A 85 7.98 -8.02 -29.02
N ASN A 86 7.81 -6.70 -29.07
CA ASN A 86 8.84 -5.76 -29.49
C ASN A 86 9.51 -5.12 -28.27
N LEU A 87 10.83 -5.00 -28.33
CA LEU A 87 11.61 -4.31 -27.32
C LEU A 87 11.74 -2.82 -27.65
N LEU A 88 11.48 -1.99 -26.67
CA LEU A 88 11.76 -0.55 -26.69
C LEU A 88 12.76 -0.25 -25.57
N GLU A 89 14.03 -0.15 -25.93
CA GLU A 89 15.09 0.16 -24.99
C GLU A 89 14.95 1.59 -24.44
N GLU A 90 15.16 1.75 -23.14
CA GLU A 90 15.30 3.06 -22.51
C GLU A 90 16.68 3.15 -21.85
N SER A 91 16.73 3.08 -20.51
CA SER A 91 17.97 3.12 -19.73
C SER A 91 18.62 1.75 -19.59
N ALA A 92 17.83 0.67 -19.67
CA ALA A 92 18.30 -0.71 -19.79
C ALA A 92 18.49 -1.11 -21.25
N LYS A 93 19.59 -1.80 -21.56
CA LYS A 93 20.03 -2.17 -22.90
C LYS A 93 20.08 -3.68 -23.11
N ASN A 94 19.68 -4.14 -24.30
CA ASN A 94 19.77 -5.54 -24.67
C ASN A 94 21.24 -5.99 -24.78
N ASN A 95 21.54 -7.21 -24.36
CA ASN A 95 22.88 -7.78 -24.20
C ASN A 95 23.79 -7.05 -23.20
N VAL A 96 23.28 -6.05 -22.47
CA VAL A 96 23.98 -5.40 -21.37
C VAL A 96 23.28 -5.73 -20.05
N ASN A 97 22.00 -5.37 -19.91
CA ASN A 97 21.24 -5.56 -18.66
C ASN A 97 20.33 -6.79 -18.69
N PHE A 98 19.90 -7.20 -19.88
CA PHE A 98 19.10 -8.40 -20.10
C PHE A 98 19.42 -8.96 -21.48
N ILE A 99 19.11 -10.24 -21.72
CA ILE A 99 19.34 -10.90 -23.01
C ILE A 99 17.99 -11.21 -23.65
N LEU A 100 17.74 -10.59 -24.80
CA LEU A 100 16.63 -10.92 -25.67
C LEU A 100 17.18 -11.30 -27.04
N ALA A 101 17.09 -12.59 -27.37
CA ALA A 101 17.75 -13.18 -28.54
C ALA A 101 17.18 -12.70 -29.88
N GLU A 102 15.88 -12.47 -29.96
CA GLU A 102 15.17 -12.08 -31.20
C GLU A 102 14.17 -10.96 -30.93
N THR A 103 14.13 -9.95 -31.80
CA THR A 103 13.14 -8.86 -31.76
C THR A 103 12.60 -8.61 -33.17
N PRO A 104 11.29 -8.78 -33.44
CA PRO A 104 10.24 -9.19 -32.50
C PRO A 104 10.38 -10.65 -32.04
N THR A 105 10.10 -10.93 -30.76
CA THR A 105 9.95 -12.32 -30.28
C THR A 105 8.51 -12.77 -30.47
N VAL A 106 8.28 -13.93 -31.07
CA VAL A 106 6.92 -14.45 -31.26
C VAL A 106 6.52 -15.32 -30.07
N VAL A 107 5.44 -14.93 -29.38
CA VAL A 107 4.80 -15.74 -28.33
C VAL A 107 3.60 -16.44 -28.92
N THR A 108 3.51 -17.76 -28.75
CA THR A 108 2.41 -18.58 -29.28
C THR A 108 1.51 -19.01 -28.14
N PHE A 109 0.20 -18.81 -28.29
CA PHE A 109 -0.82 -19.35 -27.42
C PHE A 109 -1.49 -20.51 -28.15
N GLU A 110 -1.49 -21.69 -27.51
CA GLU A 110 -2.27 -22.83 -28.01
C GLU A 110 -3.77 -22.63 -27.76
N HIS A 111 -4.60 -23.47 -28.38
CA HIS A 111 -6.05 -23.49 -28.16
C HIS A 111 -6.35 -23.66 -26.65
N LEU A 112 -7.27 -22.84 -26.13
CA LEU A 112 -7.63 -22.73 -24.70
C LEU A 112 -6.52 -22.21 -23.77
N SER A 113 -5.36 -21.78 -24.28
CA SER A 113 -4.34 -21.12 -23.46
C SER A 113 -4.76 -19.67 -23.15
N ILE A 114 -4.89 -19.36 -21.86
CA ILE A 114 -5.30 -18.04 -21.36
C ILE A 114 -4.14 -17.19 -20.82
N LYS A 115 -2.97 -17.80 -20.60
CA LYS A 115 -1.79 -17.15 -20.01
C LYS A 115 -0.52 -17.83 -20.52
N GLU A 116 0.42 -17.02 -20.99
CA GLU A 116 1.77 -17.46 -21.34
C GLU A 116 2.81 -16.62 -20.59
N GLU A 117 3.87 -17.29 -20.14
CA GLU A 117 4.94 -16.68 -19.36
C GLU A 117 6.11 -16.29 -20.28
N PHE A 118 6.37 -14.99 -20.42
CA PHE A 118 7.49 -14.48 -21.21
C PHE A 118 8.72 -14.27 -20.33
N LYS A 119 9.69 -15.19 -20.45
CA LYS A 119 10.95 -15.16 -19.66
C LYS A 119 12.08 -14.49 -20.41
N ILE A 120 12.68 -13.49 -19.77
CA ILE A 120 13.87 -12.79 -20.29
C ILE A 120 15.02 -12.99 -19.31
N PRO A 121 16.13 -13.64 -19.70
CA PRO A 121 17.32 -13.74 -18.87
C PRO A 121 17.86 -12.34 -18.49
N LEU A 122 18.10 -12.15 -17.21
CA LEU A 122 18.75 -10.96 -16.67
C LEU A 122 20.27 -11.13 -16.69
N ILE A 123 20.99 -10.04 -16.92
CA ILE A 123 22.43 -9.98 -16.72
C ILE A 123 22.67 -9.16 -15.46
N ASP A 124 23.26 -9.80 -14.46
CA ASP A 124 23.77 -9.11 -13.29
C ASP A 124 24.99 -8.27 -13.73
N THR A 125 24.78 -6.96 -13.80
CA THR A 125 25.83 -6.01 -14.18
C THR A 125 26.28 -5.14 -13.03
N ASN A 126 25.66 -5.29 -11.84
CA ASN A 126 25.86 -4.43 -10.68
C ASN A 126 25.91 -2.96 -11.10
N PHE A 127 24.76 -2.47 -11.62
CA PHE A 127 24.61 -1.23 -12.36
C PHE A 127 25.57 -0.12 -11.87
N ASP A 128 26.50 0.31 -12.74
CA ASP A 128 27.58 1.28 -12.49
C ASP A 128 27.07 2.63 -11.91
N GLY A 129 26.72 2.65 -10.63
CA GLY A 129 26.18 3.79 -9.89
C GLY A 129 24.72 4.18 -10.18
N LYS A 130 23.91 3.30 -10.81
CA LYS A 130 22.47 3.58 -11.05
C LYS A 130 21.60 2.74 -10.11
N MET A 131 20.68 3.41 -9.40
CA MET A 131 19.74 2.73 -8.48
C MET A 131 18.72 1.84 -9.21
N GLU A 132 18.28 2.26 -10.40
CA GLU A 132 17.31 1.54 -11.22
C GLU A 132 17.51 1.83 -12.71
N VAL A 133 17.17 0.85 -13.54
CA VAL A 133 17.10 1.00 -15.00
C VAL A 133 15.79 0.42 -15.51
N SER A 134 15.31 0.92 -16.64
CA SER A 134 14.02 0.57 -17.23
C SER A 134 14.12 0.29 -18.72
N PHE A 135 13.20 -0.54 -19.22
CA PHE A 135 12.90 -0.71 -20.63
C PHE A 135 11.41 -1.00 -20.81
N LYS A 136 10.91 -0.95 -22.05
CA LYS A 136 9.50 -1.22 -22.35
C LYS A 136 9.35 -2.38 -23.32
N LEU A 137 8.29 -3.14 -23.14
CA LEU A 137 7.86 -4.20 -24.08
C LEU A 137 6.53 -3.81 -24.69
N LYS A 138 6.40 -4.02 -26.00
CA LYS A 138 5.20 -3.68 -26.79
C LYS A 138 4.70 -4.89 -27.56
N LEU A 139 3.43 -5.26 -27.34
CA LEU A 139 2.74 -6.24 -28.16
C LEU A 139 2.35 -5.63 -29.51
N ALA A 140 2.55 -6.39 -30.59
CA ALA A 140 2.17 -6.03 -31.96
C ALA A 140 1.71 -7.27 -32.74
N ASN A 141 1.03 -7.01 -33.87
CA ASN A 141 0.70 -8.01 -34.90
C ASN A 141 0.14 -9.34 -34.34
N PRO A 142 -0.96 -9.32 -33.54
CA PRO A 142 -1.63 -10.57 -33.17
C PRO A 142 -2.20 -11.26 -34.43
N THR A 143 -2.09 -12.58 -34.49
CA THR A 143 -2.73 -13.42 -35.54
C THR A 143 -4.07 -13.98 -35.04
N GLY A 144 -4.84 -14.59 -35.94
CA GLY A 144 -6.09 -15.28 -35.59
C GLY A 144 -7.21 -14.35 -35.11
N SER A 145 -7.35 -13.17 -35.72
CA SER A 145 -8.40 -12.17 -35.41
C SER A 145 -8.42 -11.64 -33.97
N ALA A 146 -7.43 -12.02 -33.14
CA ALA A 146 -7.29 -11.51 -31.79
C ALA A 146 -6.95 -10.01 -31.78
N THR A 147 -7.48 -9.29 -30.79
CA THR A 147 -7.25 -7.85 -30.64
C THR A 147 -6.30 -7.55 -29.49
N LEU A 148 -5.62 -6.39 -29.54
CA LEU A 148 -4.76 -5.94 -28.45
C LEU A 148 -5.52 -4.98 -27.52
N SER A 149 -5.39 -5.21 -26.22
CA SER A 149 -5.93 -4.33 -25.19
C SER A 149 -5.18 -2.99 -25.09
N ALA A 150 -5.67 -2.09 -24.24
CA ALA A 150 -4.95 -0.89 -23.81
C ALA A 150 -3.59 -1.22 -23.15
N LEU A 151 -3.51 -2.37 -22.45
CA LEU A 151 -2.29 -2.90 -21.83
C LEU A 151 -1.38 -3.64 -22.82
N LYS A 152 -1.20 -3.07 -24.02
CA LYS A 152 -0.27 -3.56 -25.05
C LYS A 152 1.19 -3.10 -24.86
N LEU A 153 1.42 -2.19 -23.92
CA LEU A 153 2.73 -1.67 -23.56
C LEU A 153 2.94 -1.90 -22.06
N CYS A 154 4.04 -2.55 -21.69
CA CYS A 154 4.45 -2.65 -20.28
C CYS A 154 5.83 -2.02 -20.08
N SER A 155 6.04 -1.42 -18.92
CA SER A 155 7.34 -0.94 -18.46
C SER A 155 7.94 -1.97 -17.51
N VAL A 156 9.20 -2.32 -17.71
CA VAL A 156 9.95 -3.21 -16.83
C VAL A 156 11.07 -2.40 -16.21
N THR A 157 11.09 -2.34 -14.87
CA THR A 157 12.12 -1.69 -14.07
C THR A 157 12.95 -2.75 -13.37
N ILE A 158 14.28 -2.60 -13.43
CA ILE A 158 15.24 -3.46 -12.76
C ILE A 158 15.95 -2.61 -11.70
N SER A 159 15.88 -3.03 -10.43
CA SER A 159 16.51 -2.36 -9.30
C SER A 159 17.74 -3.10 -8.80
N ASN A 160 18.73 -2.34 -8.32
CA ASN A 160 19.92 -2.86 -7.64
C ASN A 160 19.59 -3.27 -6.19
N ASP A 161 20.00 -4.46 -5.75
CA ASP A 161 19.78 -4.93 -4.38
C ASP A 161 20.85 -4.50 -3.38
N ALA A 162 22.10 -4.40 -3.82
CA ALA A 162 23.25 -4.08 -2.97
C ALA A 162 23.13 -2.69 -2.34
N GLU A 163 22.66 -1.68 -3.08
CA GLU A 163 22.55 -0.31 -2.54
C GLU A 163 21.35 -0.13 -1.60
N LEU A 164 20.27 -0.90 -1.80
CA LEU A 164 19.11 -0.88 -0.90
C LEU A 164 19.43 -1.52 0.45
N MET A 165 20.13 -2.66 0.46
CA MET A 165 20.57 -3.31 1.69
C MET A 165 21.57 -2.44 2.45
N VAL A 166 22.50 -1.77 1.76
CA VAL A 166 23.42 -0.81 2.40
C VAL A 166 22.66 0.36 3.04
N LYS A 167 21.58 0.85 2.42
CA LYS A 167 20.73 1.90 3.02
C LYS A 167 19.94 1.37 4.21
N LEU A 168 19.41 0.15 4.15
CA LEU A 168 18.72 -0.49 5.28
C LEU A 168 19.65 -0.75 6.46
N ASP A 169 20.86 -1.24 6.22
CA ASP A 169 21.89 -1.45 7.25
C ASP A 169 22.27 -0.12 7.92
N ARG A 170 22.45 0.96 7.14
CA ARG A 170 22.70 2.30 7.70
C ARG A 170 21.52 2.83 8.52
N LEU A 171 20.28 2.58 8.08
CA LEU A 171 19.09 2.98 8.82
C LEU A 171 18.96 2.19 10.13
N GLN A 172 19.21 0.89 10.10
CA GLN A 172 19.27 0.07 11.31
C GLN A 172 20.37 0.56 12.26
N GLU A 173 21.57 0.87 11.76
CA GLU A 173 22.65 1.41 12.57
C GLU A 173 22.28 2.75 13.22
N ILE A 174 21.63 3.66 12.48
CA ILE A 174 21.12 4.93 13.02
C ILE A 174 20.03 4.69 14.07
N MET A 175 19.10 3.76 13.82
CA MET A 175 18.04 3.41 14.77
C MET A 175 18.62 2.77 16.05
N GLU A 176 19.61 1.89 15.93
CA GLU A 176 20.31 1.27 17.06
C GLU A 176 21.17 2.28 17.83
N ALA A 177 21.87 3.18 17.14
CA ALA A 177 22.61 4.27 17.77
C ALA A 177 21.67 5.21 18.54
N ARG A 178 20.47 5.47 18.01
CA ARG A 178 19.41 6.20 18.71
C ARG A 178 18.84 5.42 19.89
N ALA A 179 18.65 4.11 19.76
CA ALA A 179 18.21 3.26 20.87
C ALA A 179 19.22 3.29 22.02
N ARG A 180 20.52 3.26 21.72
CA ARG A 180 21.60 3.44 22.71
C ARG A 180 21.67 4.85 23.29
N MET A 181 21.40 5.91 22.51
CA MET A 181 21.26 7.27 23.05
C MET A 181 20.02 7.43 23.93
N LYS A 182 18.98 6.63 23.68
CA LYS A 182 17.76 6.54 24.46
C LYS A 182 17.88 5.49 25.59
N ASP A 183 19.08 5.06 25.97
CA ASP A 183 19.25 4.36 27.24
C ASP A 183 19.08 5.38 28.37
N PRO A 184 17.98 5.31 29.16
CA PRO A 184 17.76 6.24 30.26
C PRO A 184 18.83 6.13 31.35
N SER A 185 19.68 5.09 31.31
CA SER A 185 20.75 4.83 32.28
C SER A 185 21.97 5.73 32.16
N THR A 186 22.13 6.44 31.04
CA THR A 186 23.30 7.30 30.80
C THR A 186 23.00 8.80 30.85
N SER A 187 21.72 9.21 30.95
CA SER A 187 21.36 10.63 31.05
C SER A 187 21.62 11.15 32.46
N SER A 188 22.37 12.24 32.57
CA SER A 188 22.56 12.91 33.87
C SER A 188 21.29 13.69 34.23
N TRP A 189 21.03 13.92 35.51
CA TRP A 189 19.86 14.72 35.93
C TRP A 189 19.87 16.14 35.31
N GLY A 190 21.05 16.71 35.09
CA GLY A 190 21.20 18.00 34.39
C GLY A 190 20.83 17.96 32.91
N ASP A 191 20.88 16.79 32.27
CA ASP A 191 20.47 16.65 30.87
C ASP A 191 18.95 16.71 30.72
N GLN A 192 18.17 16.31 31.72
CA GLN A 192 16.71 16.49 31.72
C GLN A 192 16.31 17.97 31.61
N PHE A 193 17.06 18.86 32.27
CA PHE A 193 16.83 20.30 32.16
C PHE A 193 17.23 20.85 30.78
N LYS A 194 18.31 20.34 30.19
CA LYS A 194 18.70 20.72 28.83
C LYS A 194 17.64 20.27 27.82
N GLU A 195 17.16 19.04 27.95
CA GLU A 195 16.11 18.49 27.09
C GLU A 195 14.77 19.19 27.26
N ALA A 196 14.43 19.61 28.49
CA ALA A 196 13.22 20.39 28.75
C ALA A 196 13.20 21.75 28.04
N VAL A 197 14.37 22.37 27.82
CA VAL A 197 14.51 23.72 27.25
C VAL A 197 14.83 23.68 25.75
N VAL A 198 15.29 22.55 25.21
CA VAL A 198 15.60 22.41 23.78
C VAL A 198 14.34 22.09 22.98
N ILE A 199 14.17 22.77 21.85
CA ILE A 199 13.14 22.49 20.85
C ILE A 199 13.73 21.51 19.84
N ARG A 200 13.28 20.26 19.84
CA ARG A 200 13.65 19.28 18.81
C ARG A 200 12.60 19.25 17.70
N GLY A 201 13.08 19.00 16.49
CA GLY A 201 12.23 18.80 15.32
C GLY A 201 11.58 17.42 15.31
N GLU A 202 10.67 17.23 14.36
CA GLU A 202 10.14 15.91 14.03
C GLU A 202 11.21 15.16 13.22
N VAL A 203 11.39 13.89 13.54
CA VAL A 203 12.29 13.01 12.79
C VAL A 203 11.50 12.46 11.63
N ASP A 204 11.96 12.71 10.41
CA ASP A 204 11.38 12.08 9.23
C ASP A 204 11.68 10.57 9.26
N GLU A 205 10.63 9.75 9.28
CA GLU A 205 10.70 8.29 9.41
C GLU A 205 11.48 7.62 8.27
N ILE A 206 11.56 8.27 7.11
CA ILE A 206 12.18 7.71 5.90
C ILE A 206 13.64 8.15 5.77
N THR A 207 13.93 9.42 6.06
CA THR A 207 15.28 10.00 5.88
C THR A 207 16.12 9.96 7.16
N GLY A 208 15.48 9.83 8.33
CA GLY A 208 16.13 9.86 9.63
C GLY A 208 16.67 11.24 10.02
N GLU A 209 16.48 12.27 9.19
CA GLU A 209 16.95 13.63 9.45
C GLU A 209 16.01 14.36 10.43
N GLU A 210 16.58 15.18 11.33
CA GLU A 210 15.77 16.08 12.17
C GLU A 210 15.30 17.24 11.31
N THR A 211 14.00 17.30 11.04
CA THR A 211 13.42 18.44 10.32
C THR A 211 13.46 19.68 11.20
N MET A 212 13.52 20.87 10.60
CA MET A 212 13.46 22.10 11.40
C MET A 212 12.10 22.16 12.13
N PRO A 213 12.07 22.49 13.44
CA PRO A 213 10.83 22.50 14.20
C PRO A 213 9.81 23.46 13.58
N ASN A 214 8.61 22.94 13.35
CA ASN A 214 7.50 23.70 12.76
C ASN A 214 7.08 24.87 13.68
N GLY A 215 6.48 25.92 13.14
CA GLY A 215 6.00 27.08 13.91
C GLY A 215 5.04 26.69 15.05
N MET A 216 4.22 25.66 14.84
CA MET A 216 3.35 25.10 15.87
C MET A 216 4.13 24.41 17.00
N ALA A 217 5.28 23.78 16.69
CA ALA A 217 6.15 23.15 17.70
C ALA A 217 6.77 24.20 18.62
N HIS A 218 7.13 25.37 18.09
CA HIS A 218 7.61 26.50 18.90
C HIS A 218 6.54 27.04 19.85
N VAL A 219 5.30 27.19 19.37
CA VAL A 219 4.16 27.64 20.19
C VAL A 219 3.87 26.62 21.29
N MET A 220 3.81 25.33 20.95
CA MET A 220 3.59 24.27 21.93
C MET A 220 4.72 24.17 22.95
N HIS A 221 5.97 24.34 22.53
CA HIS A 221 7.11 24.38 23.44
C HIS A 221 6.98 25.56 24.41
N PHE A 222 6.66 26.75 23.93
CA PHE A 222 6.48 27.93 24.78
C PHE A 222 5.36 27.74 25.82
N LEU A 223 4.22 27.17 25.43
CA LEU A 223 3.10 26.92 26.36
C LEU A 223 3.42 25.86 27.41
N THR A 224 4.28 24.89 27.08
CA THR A 224 4.58 23.74 27.94
C THR A 224 5.91 23.83 28.68
N ILE A 225 6.77 24.80 28.37
CA ILE A 225 8.13 24.90 28.95
C ILE A 225 8.10 24.99 30.48
N GLY A 226 7.13 25.71 31.05
CA GLY A 226 6.96 25.80 32.51
C GLY A 226 6.71 24.43 33.14
N TRP A 227 5.85 23.61 32.52
CA TRP A 227 5.56 22.25 32.95
C TRP A 227 6.74 21.31 32.70
N LYS A 228 7.44 21.43 31.58
CA LYS A 228 8.63 20.62 31.27
C LYS A 228 9.75 20.82 32.29
N VAL A 229 10.02 22.08 32.65
CA VAL A 229 11.04 22.40 33.66
C VAL A 229 10.60 21.97 35.06
N LEU A 230 9.31 22.12 35.38
CA LEU A 230 8.76 21.66 36.65
C LEU A 230 8.88 20.14 36.79
N PHE A 231 8.56 19.36 35.76
CA PHE A 231 8.70 17.90 35.79
C PHE A 231 10.16 17.41 35.71
N ALA A 232 11.09 18.20 35.16
CA ALA A 232 12.53 17.90 35.20
C ALA A 232 13.14 17.93 36.62
N LEU A 233 12.42 18.46 37.62
CA LEU A 233 12.81 18.37 39.02
C LEU A 233 12.70 16.94 39.57
N VAL A 234 11.96 16.04 38.91
CA VAL A 234 11.89 14.63 39.27
C VAL A 234 13.20 13.94 38.83
N PRO A 235 13.96 13.33 39.75
CA PRO A 235 15.25 12.75 39.40
C PRO A 235 15.10 11.53 38.47
N PRO A 236 16.13 11.18 37.68
CA PRO A 236 16.10 10.00 36.81
C PRO A 236 15.81 8.71 37.59
N THR A 237 15.08 7.79 36.96
CA THR A 237 14.66 6.50 37.53
C THR A 237 15.82 5.56 37.89
N HIS A 238 17.03 5.82 37.39
CA HIS A 238 18.23 5.05 37.73
C HIS A 238 18.81 5.41 39.11
N TYR A 239 18.46 6.56 39.68
CA TYR A 239 18.93 6.96 40.99
C TYR A 239 18.24 6.11 42.06
N HIS A 240 19.04 5.38 42.84
CA HIS A 240 18.58 4.53 43.96
C HIS A 240 17.48 3.52 43.56
N GLY A 241 17.58 2.96 42.35
CA GLY A 241 16.63 1.95 41.86
C GLY A 241 15.20 2.49 41.70
N GLY A 242 15.04 3.79 41.44
CA GLY A 242 13.75 4.43 41.15
C GLY A 242 13.05 5.03 42.36
N TRP A 243 13.50 4.75 43.59
CA TRP A 243 12.86 5.25 44.81
C TRP A 243 12.89 6.77 44.94
N ALA A 244 13.98 7.42 44.48
CA ALA A 244 14.08 8.88 44.49
C ALA A 244 13.07 9.53 43.55
N ALA A 245 12.89 8.95 42.35
CA ALA A 245 11.91 9.42 41.37
C ALA A 245 10.48 9.26 41.92
N PHE A 246 10.16 8.09 42.49
CA PHE A 246 8.85 7.82 43.07
C PHE A 246 8.48 8.79 44.19
N GLY A 247 9.37 9.01 45.16
CA GLY A 247 9.11 9.90 46.29
C GLY A 247 8.91 11.35 45.88
N VAL A 248 9.77 11.87 44.99
CA VAL A 248 9.67 13.26 44.51
C VAL A 248 8.43 13.44 43.63
N ALA A 249 8.10 12.47 42.77
CA ALA A 249 6.89 12.51 41.94
C ALA A 249 5.60 12.53 42.78
N VAL A 250 5.48 11.65 43.78
CA VAL A 250 4.31 11.62 44.68
C VAL A 250 4.17 12.94 45.45
N ALA A 251 5.27 13.49 45.96
CA ALA A 251 5.25 14.78 46.64
C ALA A 251 4.81 15.93 45.71
N MET A 252 5.29 15.93 44.46
CA MET A 252 4.93 16.95 43.46
C MET A 252 3.45 16.85 43.05
N ILE A 253 2.93 15.64 42.83
CA ILE A 253 1.51 15.42 42.55
C ILE A 253 0.66 15.89 43.74
N GLY A 254 1.06 15.56 44.98
CA GLY A 254 0.39 16.04 46.20
C GLY A 254 0.37 17.56 46.31
N ALA A 255 1.49 18.23 46.01
CA ALA A 255 1.57 19.68 46.03
C ALA A 255 0.71 20.32 44.93
N LEU A 256 0.77 19.79 43.70
CA LEU A 256 0.00 20.30 42.57
C LEU A 256 -1.51 20.13 42.78
N THR A 257 -1.94 18.97 43.26
CA THR A 257 -3.36 18.69 43.57
C THR A 257 -3.89 19.59 44.69
N ALA A 258 -3.08 19.92 45.70
CA ALA A 258 -3.44 20.88 46.72
C ALA A 258 -3.67 22.29 46.15
N VAL A 259 -2.74 22.78 45.32
CA VAL A 259 -2.86 24.11 44.67
C VAL A 259 -4.09 24.17 43.76
N ILE A 260 -4.33 23.13 42.95
CA ILE A 260 -5.50 23.05 42.07
C ILE A 260 -6.79 23.00 42.90
N GLY A 261 -6.80 22.26 44.02
CA GLY A 261 -7.93 22.20 44.95
C GLY A 261 -8.29 23.58 45.52
N ASP A 262 -7.29 24.36 45.91
CA ASP A 262 -7.48 25.71 46.43
C ASP A 262 -8.06 26.66 45.36
N ILE A 263 -7.52 26.61 44.13
CA ILE A 263 -8.01 27.41 42.99
C ILE A 263 -9.44 27.01 42.62
N ALA A 264 -9.73 25.71 42.55
CA ALA A 264 -11.07 25.21 42.24
C ALA A 264 -12.09 25.60 43.31
N THR A 265 -11.66 25.67 44.58
CA THR A 265 -12.50 26.15 45.68
C THR A 265 -12.78 27.65 45.57
N LEU A 266 -11.77 28.46 45.28
CA LEU A 266 -11.94 29.91 45.07
C LEU A 266 -12.86 30.20 43.88
N PHE A 267 -12.68 29.47 42.78
CA PHE A 267 -13.50 29.60 41.59
C PHE A 267 -14.95 29.14 41.82
N GLY A 268 -15.14 28.02 42.53
CA GLY A 268 -16.45 27.54 42.96
C GLY A 268 -17.19 28.53 43.84
N CYS A 269 -16.49 29.17 44.77
CA CYS A 269 -17.03 30.26 45.59
C CYS A 269 -17.45 31.47 44.74
N ALA A 270 -16.67 31.85 43.73
CA ALA A 270 -17.01 32.96 42.84
C ALA A 270 -18.24 32.69 41.97
N LEU A 271 -18.47 31.42 41.58
CA LEU A 271 -19.62 31.00 40.76
C LEU A 271 -20.83 30.51 41.56
N GLY A 272 -20.72 30.41 42.89
CA GLY A 272 -21.78 29.90 43.76
C GLY A 272 -22.03 28.39 43.62
N ILE A 273 -21.03 27.61 43.18
CA ILE A 273 -21.15 26.17 42.96
C ILE A 273 -20.66 25.42 44.24
N PRO A 274 -21.37 24.37 44.70
CA PRO A 274 -20.92 23.55 45.82
C PRO A 274 -19.54 22.93 45.61
N GLN A 275 -18.70 22.92 46.65
CA GLN A 275 -17.32 22.44 46.61
C GLN A 275 -17.17 21.00 46.10
N GLY A 276 -18.12 20.11 46.41
CA GLY A 276 -18.10 18.74 45.92
C GLY A 276 -18.25 18.65 44.41
N ILE A 277 -19.04 19.54 43.80
CA ILE A 277 -19.29 19.55 42.35
C ILE A 277 -18.09 20.20 41.64
N THR A 278 -17.52 21.28 42.17
CA THR A 278 -16.36 21.93 41.57
C THR A 278 -15.12 21.05 41.56
N ALA A 279 -14.88 20.29 42.64
CA ALA A 279 -13.79 19.32 42.70
C ALA A 279 -13.96 18.22 41.63
N ILE A 280 -15.15 17.61 41.54
CA ILE A 280 -15.41 16.54 40.55
C ILE A 280 -15.32 17.08 39.11
N THR A 281 -15.82 18.28 38.85
CA THR A 281 -15.97 18.77 37.47
C THR A 281 -14.67 19.35 36.92
N PHE A 282 -13.89 20.07 37.73
CA PHE A 282 -12.67 20.74 37.26
C PHE A 282 -11.41 19.91 37.47
N VAL A 283 -11.33 19.15 38.57
CA VAL A 283 -10.13 18.35 38.87
C VAL A 283 -10.15 17.04 38.09
N ALA A 284 -11.28 16.33 38.08
CA ALA A 284 -11.37 15.04 37.37
C ALA A 284 -11.25 15.21 35.85
N LEU A 285 -11.79 16.30 35.28
CA LEU A 285 -11.66 16.58 33.85
C LEU A 285 -10.20 16.75 33.41
N GLY A 286 -9.34 17.26 34.29
CA GLY A 286 -7.91 17.38 34.05
C GLY A 286 -7.16 16.05 33.96
N THR A 287 -7.68 14.97 34.54
CA THR A 287 -7.12 13.61 34.45
C THR A 287 -7.83 12.76 33.40
N SER A 288 -9.16 12.84 33.33
CA SER A 288 -9.98 11.98 32.46
C SER A 288 -9.81 12.29 30.97
N LEU A 289 -9.57 13.56 30.60
CA LEU A 289 -9.35 13.91 29.19
C LEU A 289 -8.01 13.34 28.66
N PRO A 290 -6.86 13.56 29.33
CA PRO A 290 -5.62 12.89 28.95
C PRO A 290 -5.74 11.37 28.88
N ASP A 291 -6.38 10.75 29.87
CA ASP A 291 -6.61 9.30 29.89
C ASP A 291 -7.44 8.85 28.68
N THR A 292 -8.50 9.59 28.34
CA THR A 292 -9.34 9.33 27.16
C THR A 292 -8.53 9.43 25.86
N PHE A 293 -7.67 10.44 25.72
CA PHE A 293 -6.83 10.60 24.54
C PHE A 293 -5.76 9.50 24.45
N ALA A 294 -5.18 9.08 25.58
CA ALA A 294 -4.22 7.98 25.62
C ALA A 294 -4.87 6.65 25.20
N SER A 295 -6.05 6.33 25.73
CA SER A 295 -6.83 5.15 25.31
C SER A 295 -7.24 5.21 23.85
N ALA A 296 -7.64 6.39 23.35
CA ALA A 296 -8.01 6.58 21.95
C ALA A 296 -6.81 6.39 21.00
N GLN A 297 -5.63 6.87 21.38
CA GLN A 297 -4.41 6.68 20.60
C GLN A 297 -4.00 5.19 20.60
N ALA A 298 -4.02 4.52 21.74
CA ALA A 298 -3.71 3.10 21.85
C ALA A 298 -4.65 2.23 21.00
N ALA A 299 -5.94 2.59 20.93
CA ALA A 299 -6.92 1.90 20.09
C ALA A 299 -6.70 2.11 18.58
N GLN A 300 -6.08 3.21 18.16
CA GLN A 300 -5.81 3.52 16.76
C GLN A 300 -4.49 2.93 16.26
N SER A 301 -3.53 2.73 17.15
CA SER A 301 -2.19 2.22 16.80
C SER A 301 -2.10 0.69 16.71
N GLU A 302 -3.11 -0.05 17.19
CA GLU A 302 -3.11 -1.51 17.20
C GLU A 302 -4.28 -2.09 16.38
N ASP A 303 -4.03 -3.19 15.67
CA ASP A 303 -5.03 -3.87 14.84
C ASP A 303 -6.19 -4.48 15.67
N TYR A 304 -5.93 -4.77 16.95
CA TYR A 304 -6.89 -5.26 17.92
C TYR A 304 -6.84 -4.35 19.15
N ALA A 305 -7.97 -3.70 19.48
CA ALA A 305 -8.06 -2.65 20.50
C ALA A 305 -7.89 -3.13 21.96
N ASP A 306 -7.24 -4.27 22.18
CA ASP A 306 -7.11 -4.91 23.50
C ASP A 306 -6.21 -4.09 24.44
N SER A 307 -5.22 -3.38 23.90
CA SER A 307 -4.33 -2.50 24.67
C SER A 307 -4.96 -1.15 25.05
N ALA A 308 -6.16 -0.85 24.55
CA ALA A 308 -6.91 0.36 24.92
C ALA A 308 -7.69 0.23 26.24
N ILE A 309 -7.72 -0.98 26.82
CA ILE A 309 -8.37 -1.25 28.10
C ILE A 309 -7.40 -0.90 29.23
N GLY A 310 -7.51 0.33 29.73
CA GLY A 310 -6.92 0.83 30.98
C GLY A 310 -8.02 1.27 31.93
#